data_AF-A0A3N0X090-F1
#
_entry.id   AF-A0A3N0X090-F1
#
_cell.length_a   1.000
_cell.length_b   1.000
_cell.length_c   1.000
_cell.angle_alpha   90.00
_cell.angle_beta   90.00
_cell.angle_gamma   90.00
#
_symmetry.space_group_name_H-M   'P 1'
#
loop_
_entity.id
_entity.type
_entity.pdbx_description
1 polymer ?
#
loop_
_entity_poly.entity_id
_entity_poly.type
_entity_poly.pdbx_seq_one_letter_code
_entity_poly.pdbx_strand_id
1 'polypeptide(L)'
;MRLAFFLTIILLLSGCSKKQNDDGSKLLVHNNYFSVSENNRKLDSIKNNLQSDSLEIIEIHKDKRYNDDYHIGAIHFMIYDSSKSYYLINYLENPVLMCGNLTALSREDSIKIVKKNILKIQKSTAIKTNDIIQILKKYKANIVNNSQIPLQITFALKNDTLKGNAIYNIINFMENNKMSVYEIRTMNEQEREKISK
;
A
#
# COMPACT_ATOMS: atom_id res chain seq x y z
N MET A 1 6.71 49.75 39.56
CA MET A 1 7.45 49.08 38.45
C MET A 1 7.39 47.55 38.45
N ARG A 2 7.04 46.86 39.55
CA ARG A 2 7.00 45.37 39.57
C ARG A 2 5.71 44.75 39.01
N LEU A 3 4.59 45.48 38.97
CA LEU A 3 3.29 44.95 38.52
C LEU A 3 3.16 44.88 36.98
N ALA A 4 3.76 45.84 36.26
CA ALA A 4 3.70 45.90 34.80
C ALA A 4 4.46 44.75 34.11
N PHE A 5 5.55 44.28 34.75
CA PHE A 5 6.38 43.18 34.24
C PHE A 5 5.65 41.82 34.28
N PHE A 6 4.77 41.62 35.27
CA PHE A 6 3.95 40.41 35.36
C PHE A 6 2.85 40.37 34.30
N LEU A 7 2.27 41.51 33.92
CA LEU A 7 1.24 41.57 32.87
C LEU A 7 1.80 41.22 31.49
N THR A 8 3.03 41.64 31.18
CA THR A 8 3.70 41.28 29.92
C THR A 8 4.04 39.80 29.82
N ILE A 9 4.36 39.12 30.93
CA ILE A 9 4.64 37.68 30.95
C ILE A 9 3.36 36.87 30.73
N ILE A 10 2.22 37.30 31.29
CA ILE A 10 0.93 36.61 31.11
C ILE A 10 0.45 36.74 29.66
N LEU A 11 0.63 37.91 29.03
CA LEU A 11 0.28 38.14 27.62
C LEU A 11 1.15 37.33 26.64
N LEU A 12 2.41 37.05 26.99
CA LEU A 12 3.30 36.19 26.20
C LEU A 12 2.93 34.70 26.28
N LEU A 13 2.32 34.25 27.39
CA LEU A 13 1.85 32.86 27.54
C LEU A 13 0.48 32.59 26.91
N SER A 14 -0.28 33.64 26.57
CA SER A 14 -1.52 33.53 25.78
C SER A 14 -1.30 33.44 24.26
N GLY A 15 -0.04 33.42 23.80
CA GLY A 15 0.33 33.28 22.41
C GLY A 15 0.15 31.86 21.89
N CYS A 16 -0.95 31.62 21.17
CA CYS A 16 -1.15 30.52 20.24
C CYS A 16 -1.01 29.10 20.82
N SER A 17 -2.01 28.68 21.61
CA SER A 17 -2.52 27.32 21.43
C SER A 17 -3.20 27.28 20.06
N LYS A 18 -2.45 27.06 18.98
CA LYS A 18 -3.05 26.45 17.79
C LYS A 18 -3.63 25.14 18.31
N LYS A 19 -4.96 25.08 18.45
CA LYS A 19 -5.67 23.82 18.41
C LYS A 19 -5.21 23.20 17.11
N GLN A 20 -4.25 22.28 17.20
CA GLN A 20 -4.06 21.31 16.16
C GLN A 20 -5.40 20.58 16.19
N ASN A 21 -6.32 21.05 15.34
CA ASN A 21 -7.41 20.19 14.93
C ASN A 21 -6.66 18.95 14.46
N ASP A 22 -6.80 17.88 15.23
CA ASP A 22 -6.49 16.54 14.78
C ASP A 22 -7.45 16.33 13.61
N ASP A 23 -7.08 16.89 12.45
CA ASP A 23 -7.75 16.65 11.20
C ASP A 23 -7.69 15.15 11.10
N GLY A 24 -8.86 14.51 11.15
CA GLY A 24 -9.03 13.06 11.18
C GLY A 24 -8.55 12.35 9.92
N SER A 25 -7.52 12.86 9.25
CA SER A 25 -6.89 12.35 8.05
C SER A 25 -5.38 12.22 8.25
N LYS A 26 -4.96 11.41 9.22
CA LYS A 26 -3.64 10.74 9.10
C LYS A 26 -3.60 9.79 7.87
N LEU A 27 -4.76 9.48 7.31
CA LEU A 27 -4.93 8.76 6.06
C LEU A 27 -5.10 9.71 4.88
N LEU A 28 -4.26 9.50 3.86
CA LEU A 28 -4.18 10.29 2.63
C LEU A 28 -5.25 9.97 1.60
N VAL A 29 -6.08 8.95 1.86
CA VAL A 29 -7.15 8.59 0.96
C VAL A 29 -8.35 9.47 1.25
N HIS A 30 -8.83 10.22 0.25
CA HIS A 30 -10.08 10.96 0.41
C HIS A 30 -11.26 9.98 0.53
N ASN A 31 -12.19 10.27 1.44
CA ASN A 31 -13.37 9.41 1.63
C ASN A 31 -14.28 9.38 0.40
N ASN A 32 -14.20 10.41 -0.46
CA ASN A 32 -15.07 10.58 -1.62
C ASN A 32 -14.45 10.05 -2.91
N TYR A 33 -13.12 9.99 -2.99
CA TYR A 33 -12.39 9.48 -4.15
C TYR A 33 -10.98 9.05 -3.74
N PHE A 34 -10.38 8.14 -4.49
CA PHE A 34 -8.99 7.74 -4.31
C PHE A 34 -8.30 7.69 -5.66
N SER A 35 -7.06 8.19 -5.76
CA SER A 35 -6.22 8.01 -6.94
C SER A 35 -4.89 7.29 -6.66
N VAL A 36 -4.43 6.48 -7.62
CA VAL A 36 -3.12 5.82 -7.55
C VAL A 36 -2.00 6.86 -7.48
N SER A 37 -2.13 7.94 -8.26
CA SER A 37 -1.19 9.07 -8.25
C SER A 37 -1.03 9.72 -6.88
N GLU A 38 -2.11 9.88 -6.10
CA GLU A 38 -2.03 10.35 -4.71
C GLU A 38 -1.25 9.39 -3.81
N ASN A 39 -1.42 8.08 -3.98
CA ASN A 39 -0.65 7.07 -3.24
C ASN A 39 0.84 7.12 -3.59
N ASN A 40 1.20 7.26 -4.87
CA ASN A 40 2.59 7.39 -5.29
C ASN A 40 3.26 8.62 -4.67
N ARG A 41 2.57 9.77 -4.70
CA ARG A 41 3.06 11.01 -4.07
C ARG A 41 3.33 10.85 -2.56
N LYS A 42 2.53 10.04 -1.85
CA LYS A 42 2.79 9.67 -0.44
C LYS A 42 4.10 8.91 -0.30
N LEU A 43 4.26 7.84 -1.07
CA LEU A 43 5.44 6.97 -1.00
C LEU A 43 6.71 7.76 -1.29
N ASP A 44 6.66 8.66 -2.28
CA ASP A 44 7.78 9.56 -2.61
C ASP A 44 8.09 10.50 -1.44
N SER A 45 7.08 11.10 -0.81
CA SER A 45 7.25 11.96 0.36
C SER A 45 7.87 11.23 1.55
N ILE A 46 7.43 9.99 1.83
CA ILE A 46 7.99 9.15 2.89
C ILE A 46 9.46 8.83 2.59
N LYS A 47 9.76 8.44 1.34
CA LYS A 47 11.12 8.10 0.91
C LYS A 47 12.07 9.29 1.04
N ASN A 48 11.60 10.50 0.70
CA ASN A 48 12.41 11.71 0.80
C ASN A 48 12.61 12.18 2.25
N ASN A 49 11.61 12.00 3.13
CA ASN A 49 11.72 12.35 4.55
C ASN A 49 12.58 11.37 5.36
N LEU A 50 12.91 10.20 4.82
CA LEU A 50 13.81 9.22 5.45
C LEU A 50 15.31 9.53 5.21
N GLN A 51 15.64 10.63 4.51
CA GLN A 51 17.01 11.18 4.51
C GLN A 51 17.31 11.82 5.87
N SER A 52 17.64 11.01 6.88
CA SER A 52 18.31 11.46 8.11
C SER A 52 19.75 10.97 8.12
N ASP A 53 20.67 11.86 8.50
CA ASP A 53 22.13 11.87 8.30
C ASP A 53 23.00 10.69 8.80
N SER A 54 22.48 9.48 9.04
CA SER A 54 23.35 8.38 9.52
C SER A 54 22.85 6.94 9.32
N LEU A 55 21.92 6.69 8.40
CA LEU A 55 21.58 5.31 8.04
C LEU A 55 22.15 5.03 6.65
N GLU A 56 23.13 4.12 6.59
CA GLU A 56 23.51 3.46 5.33
C GLU A 56 22.23 3.11 4.59
N ILE A 57 22.01 3.79 3.46
CA ILE A 57 20.91 3.47 2.56
C ILE A 57 21.23 2.06 2.09
N ILE A 58 20.55 1.06 2.67
CA ILE A 58 20.54 -0.28 2.10
C ILE A 58 19.88 -0.11 0.74
N GLU A 59 20.70 -0.03 -0.30
CA GLU A 59 20.24 -0.01 -1.67
C GLU A 59 19.54 -1.35 -1.91
N ILE A 60 18.21 -1.37 -1.80
CA ILE A 60 17.43 -2.55 -2.12
C ILE A 60 17.53 -2.72 -3.63
N HIS A 61 18.54 -3.44 -4.09
CA HIS A 61 18.64 -3.87 -5.48
C HIS A 61 17.34 -4.60 -5.82
N LYS A 62 16.63 -4.12 -6.86
CA LYS A 62 15.38 -4.73 -7.31
C LYS A 62 15.62 -6.22 -7.57
N ASP A 63 14.94 -7.07 -6.81
CA ASP A 63 15.06 -8.52 -6.92
C ASP A 63 14.69 -8.95 -8.35
N LYS A 64 15.48 -9.86 -8.92
CA LYS A 64 15.22 -10.45 -10.25
C LYS A 64 13.83 -11.10 -10.40
N ARG A 65 13.11 -11.30 -9.31
CA ARG A 65 11.77 -11.88 -9.27
C ARG A 65 10.66 -10.83 -9.30
N TYR A 66 11.00 -9.53 -9.31
CA TYR A 66 10.07 -8.42 -9.19
C TYR A 66 9.99 -7.64 -10.52
N ASN A 67 8.77 -7.48 -11.05
CA ASN A 67 8.45 -6.64 -12.18
C ASN A 67 7.32 -5.72 -11.76
N ASP A 68 7.60 -4.43 -11.63
CA ASP A 68 6.69 -3.42 -11.07
C ASP A 68 5.31 -3.43 -11.80
N ASP A 69 5.29 -3.63 -13.12
CA ASP A 69 4.07 -3.62 -13.94
C ASP A 69 3.21 -4.88 -13.76
N TYR A 70 3.84 -6.03 -13.50
CA TYR A 70 3.18 -7.34 -13.39
C TYR A 70 3.24 -7.94 -11.99
N HIS A 71 3.57 -7.13 -10.99
CA HIS A 71 3.73 -7.60 -9.64
C HIS A 71 2.40 -8.07 -9.04
N ILE A 72 2.44 -9.25 -8.43
CA ILE A 72 1.33 -9.81 -7.65
C ILE A 72 1.84 -10.11 -6.25
N GLY A 73 1.29 -9.41 -5.26
CA GLY A 73 1.55 -9.66 -3.84
C GLY A 73 1.13 -11.07 -3.40
N ALA A 74 1.30 -11.34 -2.11
CA ALA A 74 0.82 -12.54 -1.45
C ALA A 74 -0.71 -12.69 -1.61
N ILE A 75 -1.40 -11.57 -1.44
CA ILE A 75 -2.82 -11.41 -1.75
C ILE A 75 -2.92 -10.27 -2.77
N HIS A 76 -3.53 -10.56 -3.91
CA HIS A 76 -3.68 -9.60 -4.98
C HIS A 76 -5.16 -9.36 -5.26
N PHE A 77 -5.57 -8.09 -5.20
CA PHE A 77 -6.91 -7.61 -5.45
C PHE A 77 -6.93 -6.79 -6.74
N MET A 78 -7.81 -7.14 -7.66
CA MET A 78 -8.14 -6.37 -8.86
C MET A 78 -9.48 -5.67 -8.62
N ILE A 79 -9.46 -4.35 -8.43
CA ILE A 79 -10.65 -3.55 -8.11
C ILE A 79 -11.19 -2.93 -9.38
N TYR A 80 -12.33 -3.44 -9.83
CA TYR A 80 -13.01 -2.97 -11.03
C TYR A 80 -13.78 -1.68 -10.75
N ASP A 81 -14.61 -1.70 -9.70
CA ASP A 81 -15.34 -0.55 -9.18
C ASP A 81 -15.67 -0.72 -7.68
N SER A 82 -16.53 0.15 -7.13
CA SER A 82 -16.95 0.13 -5.72
C SER A 82 -17.78 -1.10 -5.34
N SER A 83 -18.27 -1.87 -6.32
CA SER A 83 -19.14 -3.03 -6.13
C SER A 83 -18.46 -4.35 -6.46
N LYS A 84 -17.61 -4.38 -7.49
CA LYS A 84 -17.01 -5.58 -8.06
C LYS A 84 -15.49 -5.55 -7.96
N SER A 85 -14.93 -6.63 -7.46
CA SER A 85 -13.50 -6.88 -7.41
C SER A 85 -13.21 -8.34 -7.76
N TYR A 86 -11.94 -8.64 -7.94
CA TYR A 86 -11.44 -10.01 -8.05
C TYR A 86 -10.27 -10.15 -7.11
N TYR A 87 -10.01 -11.36 -6.62
CA TYR A 87 -8.84 -11.63 -5.81
C TYR A 87 -8.23 -12.97 -6.14
N LEU A 88 -6.94 -13.10 -5.80
CA LEU A 88 -6.25 -14.37 -5.76
C LEU A 88 -5.32 -14.40 -4.55
N ILE A 89 -5.17 -15.59 -3.98
CA ILE A 89 -4.13 -15.90 -3.00
C ILE A 89 -2.96 -16.50 -3.77
N ASN A 90 -1.84 -15.79 -3.79
CA ASN A 90 -0.64 -16.19 -4.50
C ASN A 90 0.24 -17.10 -3.63
N TYR A 91 0.47 -16.67 -2.40
CA TYR A 91 1.17 -17.41 -1.36
C TYR A 91 0.72 -16.88 0.01
N LEU A 92 0.73 -17.74 1.04
CA LEU A 92 0.40 -17.38 2.44
C LEU A 92 1.57 -17.64 3.40
N GLU A 93 2.64 -18.24 2.89
CA GLU A 93 3.87 -18.53 3.62
C GLU A 93 4.94 -17.54 3.17
N ASN A 94 5.77 -17.10 4.12
CA ASN A 94 6.85 -16.18 3.81
C ASN A 94 7.83 -16.86 2.84
N PRO A 95 8.22 -16.17 1.75
CA PRO A 95 9.28 -16.70 0.91
C PRO A 95 10.53 -16.87 1.77
N VAL A 96 11.08 -18.08 1.81
CA VAL A 96 12.37 -18.34 2.44
C VAL A 96 13.40 -17.44 1.75
N LEU A 97 13.97 -16.49 2.49
CA LEU A 97 15.09 -15.69 2.02
C LEU A 97 16.26 -16.64 1.80
N MET A 98 16.47 -17.04 0.56
CA MET A 98 17.66 -17.76 0.14
C MET A 98 18.80 -16.74 0.09
N CYS A 99 19.71 -16.77 1.06
CA CYS A 99 20.94 -15.99 1.03
C CYS A 99 21.77 -16.42 -0.19
N GLY A 100 22.10 -15.49 -1.08
CA GLY A 100 22.90 -15.76 -2.27
C GLY A 100 23.09 -14.52 -3.13
N ASN A 101 24.09 -14.54 -4.01
CA ASN A 101 24.37 -13.40 -4.90
C ASN A 101 23.14 -13.09 -5.77
N LEU A 102 22.65 -11.85 -5.66
CA LEU A 102 21.59 -11.31 -6.51
C LEU A 102 22.10 -11.30 -7.95
N THR A 103 21.65 -12.28 -8.74
CA THR A 103 21.91 -12.34 -10.17
C THR A 103 21.00 -11.31 -10.86
N ALA A 104 21.55 -10.49 -11.75
CA ALA A 104 20.76 -9.51 -12.49
C ALA A 104 19.64 -10.20 -13.29
N LEU A 105 18.46 -9.55 -13.36
CA LEU A 105 17.31 -10.04 -14.12
C LEU A 105 17.64 -10.08 -15.62
N SER A 106 17.64 -11.28 -16.19
CA SER A 106 17.66 -11.41 -17.65
C SER A 106 16.29 -11.06 -18.24
N ARG A 107 16.27 -10.72 -19.52
CA ARG A 107 15.01 -10.48 -20.24
C ARG A 107 14.14 -11.75 -20.23
N GLU A 108 14.75 -12.92 -20.37
CA GLU A 108 14.11 -14.22 -20.39
C GLU A 108 13.42 -14.53 -19.06
N ASP A 109 14.10 -14.25 -17.95
CA ASP A 109 13.55 -14.42 -16.60
C ASP A 109 12.32 -13.54 -16.39
N SER A 110 12.37 -12.28 -16.84
CA SER A 110 11.25 -11.35 -16.78
C SER A 110 10.03 -11.88 -17.56
N ILE A 111 10.24 -12.34 -18.79
CA ILE A 111 9.18 -12.94 -19.62
C ILE A 111 8.56 -14.17 -18.93
N LYS A 112 9.38 -15.01 -18.31
CA LYS A 112 8.92 -16.21 -17.60
C LYS A 112 8.05 -15.86 -16.39
N ILE A 113 8.44 -14.84 -15.62
CA ILE A 113 7.68 -14.34 -14.47
C ILE A 113 6.33 -13.78 -14.92
N VAL A 114 6.33 -12.92 -15.96
CA VAL A 114 5.11 -12.34 -16.52
C VAL A 114 4.15 -13.44 -16.95
N LYS A 115 4.60 -14.42 -17.74
CA LYS A 115 3.77 -15.57 -18.16
C LYS A 115 3.18 -16.33 -16.96
N LYS A 116 3.97 -16.56 -15.90
CA LYS A 116 3.50 -17.22 -14.68
C LYS A 116 2.44 -16.40 -13.96
N ASN A 117 2.60 -15.09 -13.88
CA ASN A 117 1.65 -14.20 -13.20
C ASN A 117 0.33 -14.10 -13.97
N ILE A 118 0.38 -14.07 -15.31
CA ILE A 118 -0.81 -14.11 -16.18
C ILE A 118 -1.67 -15.36 -15.87
N LEU A 119 -1.04 -16.54 -15.78
CA LEU A 119 -1.75 -17.79 -15.47
C LEU A 119 -2.41 -17.77 -14.08
N LYS A 120 -1.84 -17.02 -13.13
CA LYS A 120 -2.44 -16.84 -11.80
C LYS A 120 -3.62 -15.87 -11.84
N ILE A 121 -3.47 -14.74 -12.54
CA ILE A 121 -4.53 -13.74 -12.74
C ILE A 121 -5.77 -14.39 -13.34
N GLN A 122 -5.60 -15.29 -14.32
CA GLN A 122 -6.72 -16.02 -14.93
C GLN A 122 -7.55 -16.84 -13.92
N LYS A 123 -6.93 -17.31 -12.83
CA LYS A 123 -7.57 -18.08 -11.76
C LYS A 123 -8.20 -17.22 -10.65
N SER A 124 -8.16 -15.90 -10.77
CA SER A 124 -8.76 -15.00 -9.77
C SER A 124 -10.26 -15.22 -9.63
N THR A 125 -10.76 -15.12 -8.40
CA THR A 125 -12.18 -15.26 -8.06
C THR A 125 -12.85 -13.89 -7.96
N ALA A 126 -14.04 -13.74 -8.55
CA ALA A 126 -14.85 -12.54 -8.40
C ALA A 126 -15.43 -12.43 -6.98
N ILE A 127 -15.43 -11.23 -6.42
CA ILE A 127 -15.92 -10.90 -5.08
C ILE A 127 -16.61 -9.53 -5.10
N LYS A 128 -17.39 -9.21 -4.06
CA LYS A 128 -17.79 -7.83 -3.85
C LYS A 128 -16.61 -7.05 -3.29
N THR A 129 -16.47 -5.79 -3.69
CA THR A 129 -15.37 -4.93 -3.20
C THR A 129 -15.40 -4.79 -1.67
N ASN A 130 -16.60 -4.76 -1.07
CA ASN A 130 -16.75 -4.70 0.40
C ASN A 130 -16.32 -6.00 1.13
N ASP A 131 -16.19 -7.13 0.42
CA ASP A 131 -15.74 -8.39 1.01
C ASP A 131 -14.21 -8.42 1.21
N ILE A 132 -13.47 -7.48 0.60
CA ILE A 132 -12.00 -7.37 0.74
C ILE A 132 -11.60 -7.29 2.22
N ILE A 133 -12.31 -6.50 3.04
CA ILE A 133 -12.03 -6.38 4.48
C ILE A 133 -12.18 -7.73 5.18
N GLN A 134 -13.16 -8.56 4.80
CA GLN A 134 -13.35 -9.88 5.41
C GLN A 134 -12.19 -10.82 5.04
N ILE A 135 -11.71 -10.76 3.80
CA ILE A 135 -10.54 -11.52 3.34
C ILE A 135 -9.29 -11.08 4.11
N LEU A 136 -9.07 -9.78 4.27
CA LEU A 136 -7.95 -9.23 5.04
C LEU A 136 -8.02 -9.64 6.52
N LYS A 137 -9.21 -9.63 7.13
CA LYS A 137 -9.41 -10.16 8.49
C LYS A 137 -9.04 -11.63 8.60
N LYS A 138 -9.51 -12.45 7.65
CA LYS A 138 -9.25 -13.90 7.62
C LYS A 138 -7.76 -14.22 7.62
N TYR A 139 -6.97 -13.48 6.86
CA TYR A 139 -5.53 -13.72 6.71
C TYR A 139 -4.64 -12.78 7.55
N LYS A 140 -5.22 -12.03 8.50
CA LYS A 140 -4.50 -11.01 9.29
C LYS A 140 -3.24 -11.55 9.95
N ALA A 141 -3.31 -12.75 10.54
CA ALA A 141 -2.18 -13.37 11.22
C ALA A 141 -1.00 -13.64 10.26
N ASN A 142 -1.29 -14.07 9.03
CA ASN A 142 -0.27 -14.25 7.99
C ASN A 142 0.28 -12.91 7.52
N ILE A 143 -0.58 -11.90 7.34
CA ILE A 143 -0.19 -10.58 6.82
C ILE A 143 0.76 -9.85 7.76
N VAL A 144 0.43 -9.80 9.06
CA VAL A 144 1.16 -9.00 10.06
C VAL A 144 2.32 -9.80 10.69
N ASN A 145 2.48 -11.08 10.31
CA ASN A 145 3.31 -12.07 11.01
C ASN A 145 4.64 -11.50 11.56
N ASN A 146 4.78 -11.57 12.89
CA ASN A 146 5.89 -11.02 13.68
C ASN A 146 7.25 -11.71 13.46
N SER A 147 7.35 -12.71 12.57
CA SER A 147 8.50 -13.61 12.47
C SER A 147 9.50 -13.31 11.34
N GLN A 148 9.38 -12.17 10.63
CA GLN A 148 10.48 -11.32 10.07
C GLN A 148 10.09 -10.56 8.79
N ILE A 149 9.10 -11.01 8.01
CA ILE A 149 8.70 -10.36 6.76
C ILE A 149 7.17 -10.36 6.65
N PRO A 150 6.49 -9.20 6.69
CA PRO A 150 5.06 -9.12 6.46
C PRO A 150 4.71 -9.48 5.00
N LEU A 151 3.54 -10.09 4.79
CA LEU A 151 3.08 -10.39 3.44
C LEU A 151 2.63 -9.11 2.72
N GLN A 152 3.14 -8.89 1.51
CA GLN A 152 2.73 -7.76 0.69
C GLN A 152 1.35 -7.99 0.08
N ILE A 153 0.47 -7.00 0.22
CA ILE A 153 -0.85 -6.97 -0.44
C ILE A 153 -0.77 -6.03 -1.64
N THR A 154 -1.36 -6.42 -2.78
CA THR A 154 -1.41 -5.56 -3.97
C THR A 154 -2.85 -5.23 -4.32
N PHE A 155 -3.12 -3.95 -4.58
CA PHE A 155 -4.38 -3.44 -5.10
C PHE A 155 -4.14 -2.87 -6.51
N ALA A 156 -4.69 -3.54 -7.52
CA ALA A 156 -4.68 -3.08 -8.89
C ALA A 156 -6.04 -2.45 -9.22
N LEU A 157 -6.06 -1.15 -9.53
CA LEU A 157 -7.28 -0.43 -9.89
C LEU A 157 -7.47 -0.38 -11.41
N LYS A 158 -8.71 -0.58 -11.87
CA LYS A 158 -9.04 -0.51 -13.31
C LYS A 158 -8.70 0.86 -13.91
N ASN A 159 -9.03 1.92 -13.18
CA ASN A 159 -8.76 3.31 -13.55
C ASN A 159 -7.79 3.93 -12.54
N ASP A 160 -7.15 5.03 -12.91
CA ASP A 160 -6.29 5.79 -11.97
C ASP A 160 -7.07 6.27 -10.74
N THR A 161 -8.39 6.47 -10.87
CA THR A 161 -9.26 6.96 -9.81
C THR A 161 -10.43 6.02 -9.53
N LEU A 162 -10.78 5.85 -8.25
CA LEU A 162 -12.01 5.20 -7.80
C LEU A 162 -12.87 6.19 -6.99
N LYS A 163 -14.16 6.28 -7.32
CA LYS A 163 -15.12 7.10 -6.57
C LYS A 163 -15.72 6.31 -5.40
N GLY A 164 -16.05 7.02 -4.32
CA GLY A 164 -16.63 6.46 -3.11
C GLY A 164 -15.60 6.00 -2.07
N ASN A 165 -16.09 5.56 -0.92
CA ASN A 165 -15.27 5.31 0.27
C ASN A 165 -14.68 3.89 0.35
N ALA A 166 -14.84 3.05 -0.67
CA ALA A 166 -14.45 1.64 -0.61
C ALA A 166 -12.95 1.48 -0.30
N ILE A 167 -12.08 2.14 -1.08
CA ILE A 167 -10.63 2.08 -0.86
C ILE A 167 -10.22 2.78 0.43
N TYR A 168 -10.82 3.93 0.74
CA TYR A 168 -10.62 4.59 2.02
C TYR A 168 -10.82 3.63 3.20
N ASN A 169 -11.96 2.92 3.21
CA ASN A 169 -12.30 1.97 4.26
C ASN A 169 -11.32 0.80 4.33
N ILE A 170 -10.86 0.30 3.17
CA ILE A 170 -9.86 -0.77 3.10
C ILE A 170 -8.52 -0.32 3.68
N ILE A 171 -8.00 0.83 3.23
CA ILE A 171 -6.69 1.33 3.68
C ILE A 171 -6.74 1.73 5.16
N ASN A 172 -7.81 2.41 5.60
CA ASN A 172 -8.01 2.72 7.01
C ASN A 172 -8.08 1.45 7.87
N PHE A 173 -8.76 0.40 7.39
CA PHE A 173 -8.77 -0.89 8.07
C PHE A 173 -7.36 -1.49 8.17
N MET A 174 -6.59 -1.48 7.07
CA MET A 174 -5.24 -2.03 7.04
C MET A 174 -4.28 -1.29 7.96
N GLU A 175 -4.23 0.04 7.88
CA GLU A 175 -3.34 0.86 8.71
C GLU A 175 -3.67 0.70 10.21
N ASN A 176 -4.95 0.70 10.59
CA ASN A 176 -5.38 0.45 11.98
C ASN A 176 -5.06 -0.96 12.48
N ASN A 177 -4.84 -1.92 11.57
CA ASN A 177 -4.52 -3.31 11.90
C ASN A 177 -3.04 -3.65 11.68
N LYS A 178 -2.17 -2.65 11.51
CA LYS A 178 -0.71 -2.82 11.31
C LYS A 178 -0.35 -3.60 10.04
N MET A 179 -1.21 -3.58 9.02
CA MET A 179 -0.94 -4.18 7.71
C MET A 179 -0.26 -3.14 6.81
N SER A 180 1.01 -2.83 7.09
CA SER A 180 1.72 -1.70 6.45
C SER A 180 2.33 -2.01 5.09
N VAL A 181 2.48 -3.29 4.72
CA VAL A 181 3.14 -3.69 3.48
C VAL A 181 2.09 -3.91 2.40
N TYR A 182 1.79 -2.84 1.66
CA TYR A 182 0.87 -2.89 0.54
C TYR A 182 1.29 -1.96 -0.59
N GLU A 183 0.85 -2.32 -1.79
CA GLU A 183 1.07 -1.56 -3.03
C GLU A 183 -0.26 -1.27 -3.68
N ILE A 184 -0.41 -0.06 -4.21
CA ILE A 184 -1.57 0.34 -4.98
C ILE A 184 -1.09 0.84 -6.33
N ARG A 185 -1.59 0.24 -7.41
CA ARG A 185 -1.22 0.58 -8.80
C ARG A 185 -2.41 0.47 -9.73
N THR A 186 -2.24 0.94 -10.97
CA THR A 186 -3.19 0.67 -12.04
C THR A 186 -3.05 -0.78 -12.52
N MET A 187 -4.15 -1.36 -13.03
CA MET A 187 -4.12 -2.67 -13.65
C MET A 187 -3.17 -2.71 -14.85
N ASN A 188 -2.52 -3.84 -15.07
CA ASN A 188 -1.86 -4.12 -16.34
C ASN A 188 -2.86 -4.64 -17.38
N GLU A 189 -2.40 -4.84 -18.62
CA GLU A 189 -3.24 -5.29 -19.73
C GLU A 189 -3.93 -6.63 -19.45
N GLN A 190 -3.22 -7.57 -18.82
CA GLN A 190 -3.70 -8.93 -18.61
C GLN A 190 -4.76 -8.98 -17.50
N GLU A 191 -4.62 -8.15 -16.48
CA GLU A 191 -5.65 -7.90 -15.47
C GLU A 191 -6.90 -7.28 -16.11
N ARG A 192 -6.73 -6.28 -16.99
CA ARG A 192 -7.84 -5.67 -17.73
C ARG A 192 -8.59 -6.66 -18.62
N GLU A 193 -7.88 -7.53 -19.32
CA GLU A 193 -8.50 -8.59 -20.13
C GLU A 193 -9.31 -9.56 -19.27
N LYS A 194 -8.81 -9.93 -18.08
CA LYS A 194 -9.49 -10.86 -17.17
C LYS A 194 -10.82 -10.30 -16.66
N ILE A 195 -10.89 -9.01 -16.37
CA ILE A 195 -12.10 -8.36 -15.81
C ILE A 195 -13.10 -7.90 -16.87
N SER A 196 -12.67 -7.81 -18.13
CA SER A 196 -13.52 -7.40 -19.27
C SER A 196 -14.30 -8.57 -19.89
N LYS A 197 -13.95 -9.80 -19.53
CA LYS A 197 -14.68 -11.03 -19.86
C LYS A 197 -15.72 -11.35 -18.80
#